data_AF-A0A1W6D198-F1
#
_entry.id   AF-A0A1W6D198-F1
#
_cell.length_a   1.000
_cell.length_b   1.000
_cell.length_c   1.000
_cell.angle_alpha   90.00
_cell.angle_beta   90.00
_cell.angle_gamma   90.00
#
_symmetry.space_group_name_H-M   'P 1'
#
loop_
_entity.id
_entity.type
_entity.pdbx_description
1 polymer ?
#
loop_
_entity_poly.entity_id
_entity_poly.type
_entity_poly.pdbx_seq_one_letter_code
_entity_poly.pdbx_strand_id
1 'polypeptide(L)' 'MNNMMWLVRAAHWVRNPPSAGRVWLSVAVVGAVIALGTIEWMGWWPDWAHVNGRGMRMMRP' A
#
# COMPACT_ATOMS: atom_id res chain seq x y z
N MET A 1 -18.92 9.77 -11.86
CA MET A 1 -18.18 9.54 -10.59
C MET A 1 -17.85 10.90 -10.01
N ASN A 2 -18.48 11.30 -8.90
CA ASN A 2 -18.40 12.70 -8.43
C ASN A 2 -17.15 12.92 -7.55
N ASN A 3 -16.17 13.65 -8.07
CA ASN A 3 -14.90 13.99 -7.39
C ASN A 3 -15.12 14.78 -6.08
N MET A 4 -16.26 15.48 -5.94
CA MET A 4 -16.59 16.26 -4.75
C MET A 4 -16.74 15.41 -3.48
N MET A 5 -17.13 14.14 -3.60
CA MET A 5 -17.26 13.24 -2.45
C MET A 5 -15.92 12.98 -1.74
N TRP A 6 -14.81 12.99 -2.48
CA TRP A 6 -13.47 12.83 -1.91
C TRP A 6 -13.05 14.05 -1.09
N LEU A 7 -13.33 15.25 -1.61
CA LEU A 7 -13.04 16.51 -0.92
C LEU A 7 -13.82 16.63 0.40
N VAL A 8 -15.09 16.23 0.41
CA VAL A 8 -15.91 16.23 1.63
C VAL A 8 -15.36 15.26 2.67
N ARG A 9 -14.91 14.07 2.27
CA ARG A 9 -14.27 13.10 3.18
C ARG A 9 -12.95 13.61 3.74
N ALA A 10 -12.11 14.25 2.91
CA ALA A 10 -10.87 14.86 3.36
C ALA A 10 -11.12 15.98 4.38
N ALA A 11 -12.11 16.84 4.13
CA ALA A 11 -12.52 17.87 5.08
C ALA A 11 -13.05 17.27 6.39
N HIS A 12 -13.76 16.14 6.33
CA HIS A 12 -14.25 15.46 7.52
C HIS A 12 -13.11 14.84 8.34
N TRP A 13 -12.06 14.30 7.69
CA TRP A 13 -10.85 13.82 8.36
C TRP A 13 -10.12 14.90 9.16
N VAL A 14 -10.12 16.15 8.69
CA VAL A 14 -9.51 17.28 9.41
C VAL A 14 -10.34 17.67 10.63
N ARG A 15 -11.68 17.64 10.51
CA ARG A 15 -12.60 18.06 11.58
C ARG A 15 -12.86 16.98 12.63
N ASN A 16 -12.85 15.73 12.22
CA ASN A 16 -13.12 14.57 13.06
C ASN A 16 -12.14 13.45 12.67
N PRO A 17 -10.87 13.56 13.09
CA PRO A 17 -9.86 12.61 12.68
C PRO A 17 -10.20 11.21 13.17
N PRO A 18 -9.97 10.17 12.35
CA PRO A 18 -10.01 8.80 12.85
C PRO A 18 -9.02 8.63 14.00
N SER A 19 -9.28 7.65 14.87
CA SER A 19 -8.43 7.40 16.03
C SER A 19 -6.96 7.31 15.62
N ALA A 20 -6.07 7.89 16.44
CA ALA A 20 -4.65 7.99 16.13
C ALA A 20 -4.04 6.63 15.76
N GLY A 21 -4.48 5.53 16.40
CA GLY A 21 -4.04 4.17 16.08
C GLY A 21 -4.35 3.73 14.65
N ARG A 22 -5.51 4.12 14.08
CA ARG A 22 -5.85 3.82 12.68
C ARG A 22 -4.97 4.60 11.71
N VAL A 23 -4.68 5.86 12.02
CA VAL A 23 -3.78 6.70 11.22
C VAL A 23 -2.37 6.11 11.22
N TRP A 24 -1.84 5.74 12.39
CA TRP A 24 -0.53 5.11 12.51
C TRP A 24 -0.44 3.78 11.77
N LEU A 25 -1.48 2.95 11.83
CA LEU A 25 -1.55 1.72 11.06
C LEU A 25 -1.43 2.01 9.55
N SER A 26 -2.20 2.95 9.03
CA SER A 26 -2.14 3.32 7.61
C SER A 26 -0.77 3.88 7.22
N VAL A 27 -0.19 4.76 8.03
CA VAL A 27 1.16 5.31 7.80
C VAL A 27 2.22 4.21 7.81
N ALA A 28 2.14 3.26 8.75
CA ALA A 28 3.06 2.13 8.82
C ALA A 28 2.94 1.22 7.59
N VAL A 29 1.72 0.93 7.12
CA VAL A 29 1.48 0.12 5.92
C VAL A 29 2.04 0.81 4.67
N VAL A 30 1.74 2.10 4.48
CA VAL A 30 2.28 2.87 3.34
C VAL A 30 3.80 2.93 3.40
N GLY A 31 4.37 3.19 4.58
CA GLY A 31 5.82 3.17 4.80
C GLY A 31 6.45 1.82 4.48
N ALA A 32 5.82 0.71 4.88
CA ALA A 32 6.27 -0.63 4.55
C ALA A 32 6.25 -0.90 3.04
N VAL A 33 5.19 -0.53 2.33
CA VAL A 33 5.11 -0.70 0.87
C VAL A 33 6.20 0.11 0.17
N ILE A 34 6.42 1.36 0.56
CA ILE A 34 7.47 2.21 -0.01
C ILE A 34 8.86 1.61 0.28
N ALA A 35 9.10 1.16 1.52
CA ALA A 35 10.37 0.55 1.90
C ALA A 35 10.66 -0.70 1.07
N LEU A 36 9.69 -1.62 0.94
CA LEU A 36 9.85 -2.83 0.15
C LEU A 36 10.09 -2.51 -1.32
N GLY A 37 9.32 -1.61 -1.92
CA GLY A 37 9.52 -1.18 -3.30
C GLY A 37 10.88 -0.52 -3.54
N THR A 38 11.39 0.21 -2.55
CA THR A 38 12.73 0.83 -2.62
C THR A 38 13.83 -0.22 -2.51
N ILE A 39 13.71 -1.18 -1.60
CA ILE A 39 14.67 -2.30 -1.43
C ILE A 39 14.74 -3.13 -2.73
N GLU A 40 13.59 -3.44 -3.32
CA GLU A 40 13.49 -4.11 -4.63
C GLU A 40 14.18 -3.30 -5.73
N TRP A 41 13.89 -2.00 -5.82
CA TRP A 41 14.48 -1.12 -6.83
C TRP A 41 16.00 -0.97 -6.70
N MET A 42 16.52 -1.00 -5.47
CA MET A 42 17.97 -0.98 -5.19
C MET A 42 18.65 -2.34 -5.42
N GLY A 43 17.89 -3.40 -5.74
CA GLY A 43 18.43 -4.75 -5.93
C GLY A 43 18.94 -5.39 -4.65
N TRP A 44 18.49 -4.93 -3.48
CA TRP A 44 18.84 -5.51 -2.18
C TRP A 44 17.89 -6.62 -1.74
N TRP A 45 16.99 -7.02 -2.63
CA TRP A 45 16.07 -8.10 -2.36
C TRP A 45 16.83 -9.42 -2.22
N PRO A 46 16.59 -10.19 -1.15
CA PRO A 46 17.32 -11.42 -0.95
C PRO A 46 16.78 -12.54 -1.83
N ASP A 47 17.66 -13.45 -2.24
CA ASP A 47 17.36 -14.55 -3.18
C ASP A 47 16.15 -15.40 -2.75
N TRP A 48 16.00 -15.64 -1.45
CA TRP A 48 14.91 -16.44 -0.89
C TRP A 48 13.53 -15.79 -0.99
N ALA A 49 13.47 -14.47 -1.18
CA ALA A 49 12.24 -13.71 -1.19
C ALA A 49 11.69 -13.45 -2.60
N HIS A 50 12.34 -13.95 -3.65
CA HIS A 50 11.81 -13.83 -5.01
C HIS A 50 10.67 -14.81 -5.27
N VAL A 51 9.71 -14.39 -6.09
CA VAL A 51 8.63 -15.26 -6.55
C VAL A 51 9.20 -16.30 -7.51
N ASN A 52 9.12 -17.57 -7.13
CA ASN A 52 9.42 -18.67 -8.04
C ASN A 52 8.35 -18.70 -9.15
N GLY A 53 8.76 -18.62 -10.42
CA GLY A 53 7.93 -18.37 -11.62
C GLY A 53 6.79 -19.36 -11.96
N ARG A 54 6.27 -20.13 -11.00
CA ARG A 54 5.11 -21.03 -11.16
C ARG A 54 3.76 -20.36 -10.93
N GLY A 55 3.70 -19.11 -10.44
CA GLY A 55 2.44 -18.44 -10.11
C GLY A 55 1.52 -18.11 -11.30
N MET A 56 2.01 -18.23 -12.54
CA MET A 56 1.31 -17.71 -13.73
C MET A 56 1.30 -18.70 -14.91
N ARG A 57 1.23 -20.01 -14.65
CA ARG A 57 1.00 -21.03 -15.70
C ARG A 57 -0.42 -21.61 -15.70
N MET A 58 -1.27 -21.18 -14.75
CA MET A 58 -2.61 -21.75 -14.52
C MET A 58 -3.74 -20.74 -14.77
N MET A 59 -3.57 -19.88 -15.78
CA MET A 59 -4.67 -19.10 -16.38
C MET A 59 -4.66 -19.39 -17.88
N ARG A 60 -5.09 -20.59 -18.26
CA ARG A 60 -5.50 -20.92 -19.63
C ARG A 60 -7.02 -21.11 -19.60
N PRO A 61 -7.80 -20.39 -20.44
CA PRO A 61 -9.20 -20.72 -20.66
C PRO A 61 -9.35 -22.08 -21.36
#